data_AF-A0A0C9QYA4-F1
#
_entry.id   AF-A0A0C9QYA4-F1
#
_cell.length_a   1.000
_cell.length_b   1.000
_cell.length_c   1.000
_cell.angle_alpha   90.00
_cell.angle_beta   90.00
_cell.angle_gamma   90.00
#
_symmetry.space_group_name_H-M   'P 1'
#
loop_
_entity.id
_entity.type
_entity.pdbx_description
1 polymer ?
#
loop_
_entity_poly.entity_id
_entity_poly.type
_entity_poly.pdbx_seq_one_letter_code
_entity_poly.pdbx_strand_id
1 'polypeptide(L)'
;EVSRVLCSGGRFISITFAQPHFRSPLYADTQFGWSLDTFEFGSSFHYFCYVMTKGQRLSSNAVSHYCLPTFRRNSSTSQSSEPESEDFLLQILAS
;
A
#
# COMPACT_ATOMS: atom_id res chain seq x y z
N GLU A 1 -7.66 -9.35 -9.06
CA GLU A 1 -8.94 -10.07 -8.87
C GLU A 1 -10.14 -9.13 -9.01
N VAL A 2 -10.20 -8.05 -8.21
CA VAL A 2 -11.27 -7.04 -8.27
C VAL A 2 -11.48 -6.42 -9.67
N SER A 3 -10.40 -6.06 -10.37
CA SER A 3 -10.49 -5.42 -11.69
C SER A 3 -11.17 -6.26 -12.77
N ARG A 4 -11.25 -7.60 -12.61
CA ARG A 4 -11.88 -8.50 -13.57
C ARG A 4 -13.40 -8.55 -13.44
N VAL A 5 -13.91 -8.33 -12.24
CA VAL A 5 -15.36 -8.42 -11.94
C VAL A 5 -16.08 -7.08 -12.04
N LEU A 6 -15.34 -5.98 -12.14
CA LEU A 6 -15.91 -4.66 -12.39
C LEU A 6 -16.38 -4.52 -13.83
N CYS A 7 -17.62 -4.08 -14.01
CA CYS A 7 -18.11 -3.57 -15.29
C CYS A 7 -17.41 -2.24 -15.66
N SER A 8 -17.51 -1.84 -16.92
CA SER A 8 -17.04 -0.51 -17.35
C SER A 8 -17.73 0.59 -16.54
N GLY A 9 -16.96 1.54 -16.02
CA GLY A 9 -17.44 2.58 -15.09
C GLY A 9 -17.56 2.13 -13.63
N GLY A 10 -17.45 0.83 -13.34
CA GLY A 10 -17.42 0.30 -11.98
C GLY A 10 -16.23 0.83 -11.18
N ARG A 11 -16.41 0.98 -9.87
CA ARG A 11 -15.41 1.57 -8.98
C ARG A 11 -14.94 0.59 -7.92
N PHE A 12 -13.64 0.52 -7.73
CA PHE A 12 -13.03 -0.05 -6.54
C PHE A 12 -12.56 1.11 -5.64
N ILE A 13 -12.86 1.02 -4.35
CA ILE A 13 -12.46 2.01 -3.35
C ILE A 13 -11.66 1.27 -2.28
N SER A 14 -10.44 1.75 -2.01
CA SER A 14 -9.57 1.22 -0.96
C SER A 14 -9.25 2.33 0.03
N ILE A 15 -9.56 2.10 1.30
CA ILE A 15 -9.29 3.03 2.40
C ILE A 15 -8.31 2.37 3.36
N THR A 16 -7.22 3.06 3.69
CA THR A 16 -6.11 2.47 4.42
C THR A 16 -5.22 3.55 5.04
N PHE A 17 -4.42 3.18 6.04
CA PHE A 17 -3.35 4.02 6.57
C PHE A 17 -2.08 4.01 5.72
N ALA A 18 -1.99 3.08 4.76
CA ALA A 18 -0.79 2.95 3.94
C ALA A 18 -0.63 4.14 3.00
N GLN A 19 0.57 4.72 3.02
CA GLN A 19 0.87 5.92 2.26
C GLN A 19 0.92 5.64 0.74
N PRO A 20 0.67 6.65 -0.11
CA PRO A 20 0.63 6.50 -1.57
C PRO A 20 1.88 5.87 -2.18
N HIS A 21 3.07 6.18 -1.66
CA HIS A 21 4.31 5.59 -2.18
C HIS A 21 4.40 4.06 -1.99
N PHE A 22 3.77 3.51 -0.95
CA PHE A 22 3.69 2.06 -0.76
C PHE A 22 2.50 1.43 -1.48
N ARG A 23 1.38 2.14 -1.52
CA ARG A 23 0.11 1.56 -1.91
C ARG A 23 -0.25 1.81 -3.38
N SER A 24 0.01 3.00 -3.93
CA SER A 24 -0.29 3.32 -5.32
C SER A 24 0.35 2.35 -6.32
N PRO A 25 1.62 1.91 -6.17
CA PRO A 25 2.22 0.96 -7.11
C PRO A 25 1.46 -0.38 -7.23
N LEU A 26 0.72 -0.79 -6.19
CA LEU A 26 -0.10 -2.00 -6.22
C LEU A 26 -1.38 -1.84 -7.04
N TYR A 27 -1.81 -0.59 -7.28
CA TYR A 27 -3.02 -0.26 -8.02
C TYR A 27 -2.74 0.28 -9.42
N ALA A 28 -1.56 0.88 -9.63
CA ALA A 28 -1.17 1.54 -10.88
C ALA A 28 -0.62 0.58 -11.96
N ASP A 29 -1.28 -0.57 -12.15
CA ASP A 29 -0.99 -1.49 -13.26
C ASP A 29 -1.95 -1.23 -14.43
N THR A 30 -1.39 -0.99 -15.62
CA THR A 30 -2.17 -0.76 -16.86
C THR A 30 -3.03 -1.97 -17.24
N GLN A 31 -2.65 -3.19 -16.83
CA GLN A 31 -3.43 -4.41 -17.06
C GLN A 31 -4.78 -4.39 -16.34
N PHE A 32 -4.91 -3.62 -15.26
CA PHE A 32 -6.20 -3.49 -14.57
C PHE A 32 -7.19 -2.63 -15.35
N GLY A 33 -6.73 -1.80 -16.28
CA GLY A 33 -7.59 -1.00 -17.15
C GLY A 33 -8.52 -0.06 -16.37
N TRP A 34 -8.00 0.57 -15.31
CA TRP A 34 -8.71 1.55 -14.50
C TRP A 34 -7.89 2.83 -14.32
N SER A 35 -8.55 3.92 -13.94
CA SER A 35 -7.87 5.10 -13.39
C SER A 35 -7.42 4.84 -11.95
N LEU A 36 -6.63 5.76 -11.40
CA LEU A 36 -6.26 5.78 -9.99
C LEU A 36 -6.22 7.21 -9.49
N ASP A 37 -7.15 7.55 -8.61
CA ASP A 37 -7.19 8.82 -7.89
C ASP A 37 -6.91 8.56 -6.41
N THR A 38 -6.17 9.47 -5.77
CA THR A 38 -5.77 9.35 -4.36
C THR A 38 -6.19 10.58 -3.59
N PHE A 39 -6.80 10.38 -2.43
CA PHE A 39 -7.24 11.42 -1.52
C PHE A 39 -6.73 11.13 -0.13
N GLU A 40 -6.40 12.17 0.62
CA GLU A 40 -6.02 12.08 2.02
C GLU A 40 -7.12 12.70 2.87
N PHE A 41 -7.47 12.06 3.99
CA PHE A 41 -8.47 12.58 4.91
C PHE A 41 -8.19 12.15 6.36
N GLY A 42 -8.78 12.86 7.30
CA GLY A 42 -8.53 12.71 8.74
C GLY A 42 -7.64 13.82 9.29
N SER A 43 -7.90 14.25 10.53
CA SER A 43 -7.23 15.40 11.17
C SER A 43 -6.09 14.98 12.10
N SER A 44 -6.27 13.89 12.84
CA SER A 44 -5.28 13.38 13.80
C SER A 44 -4.60 12.10 13.33
N PHE A 45 -5.28 11.34 12.47
CA PHE A 45 -4.74 10.17 11.81
C PHE A 45 -5.03 10.29 10.32
N HIS A 46 -3.98 10.24 9.51
CA HIS A 46 -4.09 10.37 8.06
C HIS A 46 -4.48 9.03 7.45
N TYR A 47 -5.64 9.00 6.80
CA TYR A 47 -6.08 7.92 5.95
C TYR A 47 -5.93 8.31 4.50
N PHE A 48 -5.66 7.32 3.67
CA PHE A 48 -5.61 7.44 2.23
C PHE A 48 -6.76 6.67 1.60
N CYS A 49 -7.53 7.36 0.75
CA CYS A 49 -8.58 6.79 -0.08
C CYS A 49 -8.06 6.70 -1.52
N TYR A 50 -8.08 5.49 -2.07
CA TYR A 50 -7.78 5.22 -3.48
C TYR A 50 -9.08 4.90 -4.20
N VAL A 51 -9.35 5.63 -5.27
CA VAL A 51 -10.52 5.39 -6.14
C VAL A 51 -10.03 4.94 -7.50
N MET A 52 -10.41 3.73 -7.89
CA MET A 52 -10.06 3.15 -9.19
C MET A 52 -11.31 2.94 -10.02
N THR A 53 -11.42 3.65 -11.15
CA THR A 53 -12.59 3.57 -12.04
C THR A 53 -12.27 2.75 -13.27
N LYS A 54 -12.95 1.62 -13.45
CA LYS A 54 -12.75 0.71 -14.59
C LYS A 54 -13.11 1.40 -15.91
N GLY A 55 -12.30 1.18 -16.95
CA GLY A 55 -12.50 1.75 -18.29
C GLY A 55 -11.94 3.18 -18.44
N GLN A 56 -11.40 3.77 -17.39
CA GLN A 56 -10.69 5.05 -17.46
C GLN A 56 -9.18 4.84 -17.55
N ARG A 57 -8.48 5.78 -18.18
CA ARG A 57 -7.03 5.68 -18.39
C ARG A 57 -6.28 6.02 -17.10
N LEU A 58 -5.29 5.19 -16.78
CA LEU A 58 -4.33 5.48 -15.71
C LEU A 58 -3.47 6.70 -16.09
N SER A 59 -3.41 7.70 -15.22
CA SER A 59 -2.56 8.88 -15.39
C SER A 59 -1.09 8.52 -15.21
N SER A 60 -0.20 9.11 -16.02
CA SER A 60 1.26 8.97 -15.86
C SER A 60 1.73 9.41 -14.47
N ASN A 61 1.05 10.38 -13.87
CA ASN A 61 1.42 10.97 -12.59
C ASN A 61 0.93 10.14 -11.40
N ALA A 62 -0.01 9.22 -11.63
CA ALA A 62 -0.53 8.32 -10.59
C ALA A 62 0.45 7.18 -10.29
N VAL A 63 1.39 6.91 -11.20
CA VAL A 63 2.47 5.96 -11.00
C VAL A 63 3.56 6.67 -10.21
N SER A 64 3.68 6.34 -8.92
CA SER A 64 4.80 6.82 -8.13
C SER A 64 6.09 6.26 -8.75
N HIS A 65 7.09 7.11 -9.01
CA HIS A 65 8.42 6.70 -9.48
C HIS A 65 9.19 5.86 -8.43
N TYR A 66 8.63 5.71 -7.23
CA TYR A 66 9.16 4.80 -6.23
C TYR A 66 9.06 3.36 -6.72
N CYS A 67 10.20 2.80 -7.10
CA CYS A 67 10.35 1.37 -7.29
C CYS A 67 10.19 0.72 -5.92
N LEU A 68 9.14 -0.09 -5.74
CA LEU A 68 9.06 -0.97 -4.57
C LEU A 68 10.36 -1.79 -4.53
N PRO A 69 11.06 -1.86 -3.38
CA PRO A 69 12.21 -2.72 -3.27
C PRO A 69 11.75 -4.13 -3.63
N THR A 70 12.28 -4.67 -4.74
CA THR A 70 12.00 -6.05 -5.12
C THR A 70 12.50 -6.90 -3.97
N PHE A 71 11.59 -7.53 -3.22
CA PHE A 71 11.98 -8.53 -2.25
C PHE A 71 12.55 -9.69 -3.05
N ARG A 72 13.86 -9.68 -3.27
CA ARG A 72 14.62 -10.86 -3.67
C ARG A 72 14.39 -11.82 -2.51
N ARG A 73 13.53 -12.82 -2.75
CA ARG A 73 13.34 -13.92 -1.80
C ARG A 73 14.64 -14.70 -1.78
N ASN A 74 15.61 -14.21 -1.01
CA ASN A 74 16.77 -14.98 -0.65
C ASN A 74 16.21 -16.09 0.24
N SER A 75 16.31 -17.34 -0.19
CA SER A 75 15.92 -18.52 0.58
C SER A 75 16.87 -18.77 1.76
N SER A 76 17.39 -17.72 2.38
CA SER A 76 18.01 -17.76 3.68
C SER A 76 16.91 -17.44 4.68
N THR A 77 16.42 -18.45 5.39
CA THR A 77 15.63 -18.29 6.62
C THR A 77 16.23 -17.14 7.43
N SER A 78 15.50 -16.02 7.52
CA SER A 78 15.82 -14.98 8.49
C SER A 78 15.61 -15.59 9.87
N GLN A 79 16.68 -15.99 10.53
CA GLN A 79 16.62 -16.23 11.96
C GLN A 79 16.44 -14.86 12.60
N SER A 80 15.23 -14.58 13.08
CA SER A 80 15.02 -13.49 14.03
C SER A 80 15.80 -13.85 15.28
N SER A 81 16.92 -13.17 15.52
CA SER A 81 17.53 -13.13 16.83
C SER A 81 16.72 -12.17 17.70
N GLU A 82 15.51 -12.60 18.07
CA GLU A 82 14.81 -12.00 19.21
C GLU A 82 15.59 -12.45 20.46
N PRO A 83 16.24 -11.55 21.22
CA PRO A 83 16.69 -11.93 22.55
C PRO A 83 15.44 -12.23 23.37
N GLU A 84 15.32 -13.48 23.82
CA GLU A 84 14.33 -13.97 24.78
C GLU A 84 14.62 -13.38 26.17
N SER A 85 14.55 -12.05 26.30
CA SER A 85 14.72 -11.35 27.56
C SER A 85 13.66 -10.26 27.67
N GLU A 86 12.71 -10.51 28.56
CA GLU A 86 11.64 -9.59 28.95
C GLU A 86 12.18 -8.34 29.68
N ASP A 87 13.50 -8.21 29.85
CA ASP A 87 14.16 -7.10 30.56
C ASP A 87 14.04 -5.76 29.82
N PHE A 88 13.81 -5.78 28.50
CA PHE A 88 13.65 -4.55 27.71
C PHE A 88 12.46 -3.70 28.16
N LEU A 89 11.34 -4.34 28.55
CA LEU A 89 10.16 -3.61 29.05
C LEU A 89 10.43 -2.93 30.38
N LEU A 90 11.26 -3.55 31.24
CA LEU A 90 11.62 -2.99 32.54
C LEU A 90 12.53 -1.77 32.39
N GLN A 91 13.35 -1.72 31.33
CA GLN A 91 14.27 -0.61 31.08
C GLN A 91 13.55 0.65 30.56
N ILE A 92 12.44 0.50 29.85
CA ILE A 92 11.59 1.64 29.42
C ILE A 92 10.83 2.23 30.61
N LEU A 93 10.40 1.40 31.56
CA LEU A 93 9.64 1.86 32.73
C LEU A 93 10.50 2.51 33.82
N ALA A 94 11.83 2.38 33.71
CA ALA A 94 12.80 2.86 34.69
C ALA A 94 13.44 4.23 34.33
N SER A 95 13.08 4.82 33.18
CA SER A 95 13.51 6.15 32.73
C SER A 95 12.37 7.17 32.79
#